data_AF-A0A496RZX9-F1
#
_entry.id   AF-A0A496RZX9-F1
#
_cell.length_a   1.000
_cell.length_b   1.000
_cell.length_c   1.000
_cell.angle_alpha   90.00
_cell.angle_beta   90.00
_cell.angle_gamma   90.00
#
_symmetry.space_group_name_H-M   'P 1'
#
loop_
_entity.id
_entity.type
_entity.pdbx_description
1 polymer ?
#
loop_
_entity_poly.entity_id
_entity_poly.type
_entity_poly.pdbx_seq_one_letter_code
_entity_poly.pdbx_strand_id
1 'polypeptide(L)'
;MQEKLSSPNSSKKLFQFVKLICIIGIFPVIIGFIRGLIFEIAKLEPLFSKSLYWGIVSYLLLHIFLIEPLKFYKRTQRFIQVIFGFFSPLFKVSYYIIPFWIIILIVIYLIFNKILKFEQGTFLFFFFSGFFFSMHIVCVAKILKVDELRKIIDYLFIIFVVIIINIFFFSFNLKLYHSEFSVVEVGRQGIDSGLKLAEAVFNQLFVPEVK
;
A
#
# COMPACT_ATOMS: atom_id res chain seq x y z
N MET A 1 43.21 11.02 -31.42
CA MET A 1 42.53 11.05 -30.11
C MET A 1 41.04 11.16 -30.39
N GLN A 2 40.38 10.02 -30.66
CA GLN A 2 38.95 9.97 -30.99
C GLN A 2 38.17 9.85 -29.68
N GLU A 3 37.53 10.94 -29.30
CA GLU A 3 36.67 11.04 -28.14
C GLU A 3 35.38 10.25 -28.40
N LYS A 4 35.19 9.21 -27.61
CA LYS A 4 34.11 8.23 -27.72
C LYS A 4 32.79 8.91 -27.31
N LEU A 5 32.08 9.46 -28.31
CA LEU A 5 30.68 9.91 -28.23
C LEU A 5 29.73 8.71 -28.03
N SER A 6 29.89 7.94 -26.96
CA SER A 6 28.87 6.98 -26.54
C SER A 6 27.74 7.77 -25.87
N SER A 7 26.73 8.16 -26.65
CA SER A 7 25.62 8.98 -26.15
C SER A 7 24.96 8.35 -24.91
N PRO A 8 25.16 8.90 -23.71
CA PRO A 8 24.64 8.31 -22.47
C PRO A 8 23.12 8.51 -22.29
N ASN A 9 22.43 9.00 -23.33
CA ASN A 9 21.05 9.45 -23.28
C ASN A 9 20.03 8.41 -23.80
N SER A 10 20.43 7.48 -24.67
CA SER A 10 19.49 6.50 -25.26
C SER A 10 19.02 5.46 -24.23
N SER A 11 19.96 4.89 -23.46
CA SER A 11 19.65 3.88 -22.42
C SER A 11 18.70 4.40 -21.35
N LYS A 12 18.89 5.66 -20.89
CA LYS A 12 18.00 6.28 -19.89
C LYS A 12 16.56 6.45 -20.40
N LYS A 13 16.39 6.82 -21.68
CA LYS A 13 15.07 6.98 -22.30
C LYS A 13 14.35 5.63 -22.43
N LEU A 14 15.07 4.59 -22.87
CA LEU A 14 14.51 3.24 -22.97
C LEU A 14 14.03 2.74 -21.60
N PHE A 15 14.84 2.93 -20.54
CA PHE A 15 14.46 2.52 -19.20
C PHE A 15 13.22 3.26 -18.66
N GLN A 16 13.11 4.56 -18.93
CA GLN A 16 11.91 5.33 -18.58
C GLN A 16 10.66 4.86 -19.35
N PHE A 17 10.82 4.51 -20.63
CA PHE A 17 9.73 3.97 -21.44
C PHE A 17 9.25 2.62 -20.92
N VAL A 18 10.17 1.71 -20.57
CA VAL A 18 9.82 0.42 -19.95
C VAL A 18 9.06 0.63 -18.65
N LYS A 19 9.51 1.54 -17.77
CA LYS A 19 8.79 1.88 -16.53
C LYS A 19 7.38 2.39 -16.80
N LEU A 20 7.19 3.22 -17.82
CA LEU A 20 5.86 3.72 -18.19
C LEU A 20 4.93 2.58 -18.61
N ILE A 21 5.40 1.65 -19.44
CA ILE A 21 4.64 0.45 -19.81
C ILE A 21 4.29 -0.37 -18.57
N CYS A 22 5.26 -0.58 -17.66
CA CYS A 22 5.02 -1.29 -16.41
C CYS A 22 3.97 -0.59 -15.54
N ILE A 23 3.98 0.73 -15.43
CA ILE A 23 2.99 1.50 -14.67
C ILE A 23 1.59 1.29 -15.26
N ILE A 24 1.45 1.39 -16.57
CA ILE A 24 0.17 1.17 -17.27
C ILE A 24 -0.32 -0.27 -17.04
N GLY A 25 0.56 -1.26 -17.13
CA GLY A 25 0.19 -2.66 -16.89
C GLY A 25 -0.10 -3.01 -15.42
N ILE A 26 0.61 -2.39 -14.47
CA ILE A 26 0.44 -2.62 -13.03
C ILE A 26 -0.83 -1.93 -12.50
N PHE A 27 -1.26 -0.81 -13.11
CA PHE A 27 -2.39 -0.04 -12.60
C PHE A 27 -3.69 -0.86 -12.48
N PRO A 28 -4.16 -1.61 -13.52
CA PRO A 28 -5.30 -2.51 -13.39
C PRO A 28 -5.13 -3.55 -12.28
N VAL A 29 -3.91 -4.07 -12.13
CA VAL A 29 -3.58 -5.06 -11.10
C VAL A 29 -3.74 -4.48 -9.69
N ILE A 30 -3.34 -3.22 -9.46
CA ILE A 30 -3.58 -2.54 -8.18
C ILE A 30 -5.07 -2.41 -7.88
N ILE A 31 -5.86 -1.97 -8.85
CA ILE A 31 -7.32 -1.87 -8.71
C ILE A 31 -7.90 -3.25 -8.36
N GLY A 32 -7.41 -4.30 -9.03
CA GLY A 32 -7.74 -5.67 -8.71
C GLY A 32 -7.45 -6.00 -7.25
N PHE A 33 -6.23 -5.77 -6.76
CA PHE A 33 -5.86 -6.05 -5.37
C PHE A 33 -6.71 -5.27 -4.35
N ILE A 34 -7.03 -4.00 -4.63
CA ILE A 34 -7.93 -3.21 -3.79
C ILE A 34 -9.33 -3.84 -3.77
N ARG A 35 -9.84 -4.29 -4.92
CA ARG A 35 -11.14 -4.97 -5.01
C ARG A 35 -11.13 -6.30 -4.25
N GLY A 36 -10.08 -7.10 -4.40
CA GLY A 36 -9.92 -8.36 -3.67
C GLY A 36 -9.87 -8.15 -2.15
N LEU A 37 -9.18 -7.09 -1.70
CA LEU A 37 -9.15 -6.70 -0.29
C LEU A 37 -10.54 -6.30 0.21
N ILE A 38 -11.25 -5.45 -0.53
CA ILE A 38 -12.62 -5.02 -0.18
C ILE A 38 -13.56 -6.23 -0.11
N PHE A 39 -13.45 -7.17 -1.06
CA PHE A 39 -14.27 -8.37 -1.07
C PHE A 39 -14.05 -9.25 0.16
N GLU A 40 -12.80 -9.50 0.56
CA GLU A 40 -12.51 -10.26 1.77
C GLU A 40 -12.93 -9.50 3.05
N ILE A 41 -12.80 -8.18 3.09
CA ILE A 41 -13.33 -7.37 4.20
C ILE A 41 -14.85 -7.48 4.28
N ALA A 42 -15.55 -7.53 3.15
CA ALA A 42 -17.01 -7.62 3.10
C ALA A 42 -17.56 -8.95 3.63
N LYS A 43 -16.74 -10.01 3.67
CA LYS A 43 -17.09 -11.31 4.28
C LYS A 43 -17.01 -11.31 5.80
N LEU A 44 -16.28 -10.35 6.40
CA LEU A 44 -16.17 -10.26 7.84
C LEU A 44 -17.53 -9.90 8.46
N GLU A 45 -17.71 -10.27 9.73
CA GLU A 45 -18.87 -9.84 10.49
C GLU A 45 -19.07 -8.31 10.40
N PRO A 46 -20.31 -7.82 10.31
CA PRO A 46 -20.59 -6.40 10.15
C PRO A 46 -19.95 -5.51 11.20
N LEU A 47 -19.75 -6.02 12.43
CA LEU A 47 -19.09 -5.27 13.49
C LEU A 47 -17.63 -4.95 13.15
N PHE A 48 -16.87 -5.93 12.63
CA PHE A 48 -15.45 -5.77 12.31
C PHE A 48 -15.24 -4.95 11.05
N SER A 49 -16.01 -5.23 9.98
CA SER A 49 -15.91 -4.48 8.72
C SER A 49 -16.30 -3.01 8.91
N LYS A 50 -17.41 -2.72 9.61
CA LYS A 50 -17.80 -1.33 9.94
C LYS A 50 -16.74 -0.63 10.79
N SER A 51 -16.19 -1.32 11.81
CA SER A 51 -15.15 -0.73 12.67
C SER A 51 -13.91 -0.35 11.86
N LEU A 52 -13.47 -1.23 10.95
CA LEU A 52 -12.35 -0.95 10.04
C LEU A 52 -12.62 0.26 9.15
N TYR A 53 -13.78 0.34 8.49
CA TYR A 53 -14.14 1.48 7.65
C TYR A 53 -14.25 2.78 8.45
N TRP A 54 -14.79 2.73 9.68
CA TRP A 54 -14.80 3.88 10.57
C TRP A 54 -13.40 4.35 10.93
N GLY A 55 -12.44 3.44 11.10
CA GLY A 55 -11.03 3.79 11.27
C GLY A 55 -10.46 4.56 10.08
N ILE A 56 -10.69 4.07 8.86
CA ILE A 56 -10.29 4.72 7.60
C ILE A 56 -10.90 6.13 7.51
N VAL A 57 -12.23 6.23 7.67
CA VAL A 57 -12.97 7.51 7.59
C VAL A 57 -12.49 8.48 8.66
N SER A 58 -12.31 8.02 9.90
CA SER A 58 -11.85 8.87 11.01
C SER A 58 -10.48 9.47 10.73
N TYR A 59 -9.55 8.68 10.17
CA TYR A 59 -8.25 9.20 9.77
C TYR A 59 -8.38 10.25 8.66
N LEU A 60 -9.17 9.98 7.63
CA LEU A 60 -9.33 10.91 6.51
C LEU A 60 -9.96 12.24 6.97
N LEU A 61 -10.97 12.19 7.85
CA LEU A 61 -11.56 13.37 8.45
C LEU A 61 -10.54 14.15 9.29
N LEU A 62 -9.74 13.45 10.11
CA LEU A 62 -8.67 14.08 10.89
C LEU A 62 -7.64 14.77 9.99
N HIS A 63 -7.23 14.09 8.92
CA HIS A 63 -6.25 14.60 7.96
C HIS A 63 -6.75 15.84 7.21
N ILE A 64 -8.02 15.85 6.81
CA ILE A 64 -8.61 16.94 6.02
C ILE A 64 -8.95 18.16 6.90
N PHE A 65 -9.54 17.93 8.08
CA PHE A 65 -10.14 19.02 8.86
C PHE A 65 -9.35 19.47 10.08
N LEU A 66 -8.53 18.60 10.69
CA LEU A 66 -7.92 18.89 11.98
C LEU A 66 -6.42 19.18 11.85
N ILE A 67 -5.63 18.13 11.60
CA ILE A 67 -4.19 18.16 11.76
C ILE A 67 -3.55 17.31 10.69
N GLU A 68 -2.46 17.84 10.11
CA GLU A 68 -1.58 17.05 9.28
C GLU A 68 -0.60 16.24 10.16
N PRO A 69 -0.69 14.90 10.20
CA PRO A 69 0.15 14.06 11.06
C PRO A 69 1.58 13.87 10.52
N LEU A 70 1.96 14.55 9.43
CA LEU A 70 3.24 14.32 8.75
C LEU A 70 4.45 14.56 9.67
N LYS A 71 4.39 15.58 10.54
CA LYS A 71 5.47 15.86 11.51
C LYS A 71 5.65 14.70 12.50
N PHE A 72 4.54 14.19 13.02
CA PHE A 72 4.53 13.03 13.92
C PHE A 72 5.07 11.80 13.21
N TYR A 73 4.57 11.50 12.02
CA TYR A 73 4.99 10.35 11.22
C TYR A 73 6.49 10.40 10.87
N LYS A 74 7.02 11.55 10.43
CA LYS A 74 8.47 11.72 10.18
C LYS A 74 9.32 11.54 11.44
N ARG A 75 8.84 12.00 12.61
CA ARG A 75 9.54 11.79 13.89
C ARG A 75 9.61 10.31 14.22
N THR A 76 8.53 9.56 14.03
CA THR A 76 8.52 8.10 14.22
C THR A 76 9.49 7.40 13.27
N GLN A 77 9.53 7.78 11.99
CA GLN A 77 10.49 7.21 11.04
C GLN A 77 11.95 7.40 11.47
N ARG A 78 12.31 8.60 11.97
CA ARG A 78 13.66 8.83 12.50
C ARG A 78 13.96 7.95 13.70
N PHE A 79 12.99 7.76 14.59
CA PHE A 79 13.15 6.87 15.75
C PHE A 79 13.41 5.42 15.32
N ILE A 80 12.64 4.90 14.34
CA ILE A 80 12.86 3.57 13.75
C ILE A 80 14.24 3.49 13.11
N GLN A 81 14.64 4.52 12.37
CA GLN A 81 15.96 4.57 11.73
C GLN A 81 17.09 4.51 12.76
N VAL A 82 16.92 5.11 13.95
CA VAL A 82 17.90 5.02 15.04
C VAL A 82 17.94 3.60 15.61
N ILE A 83 16.79 2.98 15.89
CA ILE A 83 16.73 1.63 16.46
C ILE A 83 17.30 0.59 15.49
N PHE A 84 16.93 0.68 14.21
CA PHE A 84 17.27 -0.33 13.21
C PHE A 84 18.39 0.09 12.25
N GLY A 85 19.07 1.20 12.53
CA GLY A 85 20.10 1.78 11.67
C GLY A 85 21.27 0.84 11.37
N PHE A 86 21.47 -0.18 12.21
CA PHE A 86 22.44 -1.25 11.98
C PHE A 86 22.22 -1.98 10.63
N PHE A 87 20.98 -2.09 10.16
CA PHE A 87 20.63 -2.73 8.88
C PHE A 87 20.45 -1.70 7.75
N SER A 88 21.21 -0.59 7.81
CA SER A 88 21.06 0.63 6.98
C SER A 88 20.68 0.45 5.51
N PRO A 89 21.22 -0.50 4.71
CA PRO A 89 20.83 -0.64 3.31
C PRO A 89 19.37 -1.06 3.14
N LEU A 90 18.90 -1.98 3.99
CA LEU A 90 17.52 -2.46 4.00
C LEU A 90 16.56 -1.35 4.46
N PHE A 91 17.00 -0.51 5.41
CA PHE A 91 16.15 0.48 6.05
C PHE A 91 15.90 1.74 5.24
N LYS A 92 16.70 2.03 4.21
CA LYS A 92 16.46 3.18 3.31
C LYS A 92 15.15 3.09 2.53
N VAL A 93 14.63 1.89 2.33
CA VAL A 93 13.35 1.66 1.62
C VAL A 93 12.28 1.12 2.56
N SER A 94 12.68 0.47 3.67
CA SER A 94 11.75 -0.21 4.56
C SER A 94 10.71 0.72 5.19
N TYR A 95 11.02 2.00 5.45
CA TYR A 95 10.06 2.90 6.07
C TYR A 95 8.86 3.27 5.17
N TYR A 96 9.00 3.11 3.85
CA TYR A 96 7.88 3.25 2.92
C TYR A 96 7.01 1.99 2.89
N ILE A 97 7.66 0.83 3.02
CA ILE A 97 7.03 -0.47 2.85
C ILE A 97 6.34 -0.92 4.15
N ILE A 98 6.96 -0.67 5.29
CA ILE A 98 6.58 -1.24 6.57
C ILE A 98 5.75 -0.22 7.37
N PRO A 99 4.45 -0.47 7.58
CA PRO A 99 3.60 0.41 8.38
C PRO A 99 3.86 0.18 9.87
N PHE A 100 4.82 0.91 10.43
CA PHE A 100 5.31 0.73 11.80
C PHE A 100 4.20 0.76 12.87
N TRP A 101 3.23 1.67 12.76
CA TRP A 101 2.13 1.75 13.71
C TRP A 101 1.23 0.50 13.68
N ILE A 102 1.13 -0.16 12.53
CA ILE A 102 0.46 -1.47 12.43
C ILE A 102 1.29 -2.55 13.13
N ILE A 103 2.62 -2.51 13.05
CA ILE A 103 3.48 -3.45 13.82
C ILE A 103 3.24 -3.28 15.33
N ILE A 104 3.26 -2.04 15.83
CA ILE A 104 2.95 -1.77 17.24
C ILE A 104 1.57 -2.33 17.58
N LEU A 105 0.57 -2.08 16.73
CA LEU A 105 -0.79 -2.57 16.95
C LEU A 105 -0.87 -4.11 16.97
N ILE A 106 -0.10 -4.81 16.12
CA ILE A 106 0.02 -6.28 16.16
C ILE A 106 0.62 -6.74 17.49
N VAL A 107 1.69 -6.11 17.97
CA VAL A 107 2.32 -6.47 19.25
C VAL A 107 1.33 -6.28 20.41
N ILE A 108 0.63 -5.15 20.44
CA ILE A 108 -0.41 -4.89 21.44
C ILE A 108 -1.51 -5.95 21.35
N TYR A 109 -1.99 -6.27 20.15
CA TYR A 109 -3.00 -7.30 19.94
C TYR A 109 -2.54 -8.66 20.48
N LEU A 110 -1.30 -9.08 20.19
CA LEU A 110 -0.77 -10.35 20.68
C LEU A 110 -0.70 -10.37 22.22
N ILE A 111 -0.29 -9.27 22.85
CA ILE A 111 -0.28 -9.17 24.32
C ILE A 111 -1.70 -9.28 24.87
N PHE A 112 -2.65 -8.47 24.39
CA PHE A 112 -4.00 -8.44 24.92
C PHE A 112 -4.78 -9.74 24.65
N ASN A 113 -4.69 -10.29 23.45
CA ASN A 113 -5.50 -11.45 23.08
C ASN A 113 -4.82 -12.78 23.47
N LYS A 114 -3.50 -12.92 23.29
CA LYS A 114 -2.81 -14.19 23.59
C LYS A 114 -2.36 -14.32 25.04
N ILE A 115 -1.96 -13.21 25.68
CA ILE A 115 -1.47 -13.25 27.06
C ILE A 115 -2.62 -12.98 28.03
N LEU A 116 -3.41 -11.93 27.79
CA LEU A 116 -4.49 -11.52 28.70
C LEU A 116 -5.87 -12.14 28.38
N LYS A 117 -5.99 -12.86 27.24
CA LYS A 117 -7.25 -13.50 26.79
C LYS A 117 -8.43 -12.53 26.67
N PHE A 118 -8.17 -11.28 26.28
CA PHE A 118 -9.20 -10.26 26.14
C PHE A 118 -9.79 -10.26 24.72
N GLU A 119 -10.83 -11.07 24.49
CA GLU A 119 -11.41 -11.29 23.15
C GLU A 119 -12.38 -10.18 22.70
N GLN A 120 -13.06 -9.53 23.67
CA GLN A 120 -14.11 -8.54 23.39
C GLN A 120 -13.60 -7.25 22.70
N GLY A 121 -12.30 -6.98 22.78
CA GLY A 121 -11.67 -5.78 22.20
C GLY A 121 -11.32 -5.88 20.72
N THR A 122 -11.58 -7.01 20.04
CA THR A 122 -11.08 -7.28 18.68
C THR A 122 -11.53 -6.20 17.67
N PHE A 123 -12.75 -5.67 17.80
CA PHE A 123 -13.25 -4.61 16.92
C PHE A 123 -12.43 -3.30 16.99
N LEU A 124 -11.82 -2.98 18.15
CA LEU A 124 -10.93 -1.83 18.30
C LEU A 124 -9.66 -2.01 17.47
N PHE A 125 -9.12 -3.23 17.40
CA PHE A 125 -7.96 -3.53 16.57
C PHE A 125 -8.29 -3.38 15.08
N PHE A 126 -9.49 -3.80 14.64
CA PHE A 126 -9.96 -3.52 13.28
C PHE A 126 -10.05 -2.01 12.99
N PHE A 127 -10.61 -1.23 13.92
CA PHE A 127 -10.67 0.23 13.80
C PHE A 127 -9.27 0.85 13.67
N PHE A 128 -8.36 0.56 14.61
CA PHE A 128 -7.01 1.13 14.58
C PHE A 128 -6.18 0.64 13.39
N SER A 129 -6.42 -0.58 12.90
CA SER A 129 -5.79 -1.05 11.67
C SER A 129 -6.22 -0.23 10.47
N GLY A 130 -7.52 0.01 10.29
CA GLY A 130 -8.01 0.91 9.23
C GLY A 130 -7.41 2.31 9.34
N PHE A 131 -7.41 2.87 10.55
CA PHE A 131 -6.86 4.20 10.83
C PHE A 131 -5.36 4.30 10.49
N PHE A 132 -4.53 3.40 11.04
CA PHE A 132 -3.08 3.44 10.84
C PHE A 132 -2.66 3.05 9.43
N PHE A 133 -3.42 2.19 8.76
CA PHE A 133 -3.19 1.86 7.34
C PHE A 133 -3.41 3.08 6.45
N SER A 134 -4.56 3.77 6.60
CA SER A 134 -4.81 5.01 5.85
C SER A 134 -3.77 6.08 6.16
N MET A 135 -3.38 6.22 7.44
CA MET A 135 -2.30 7.11 7.84
C MET A 135 -0.99 6.81 7.14
N HIS A 136 -0.60 5.54 7.09
CA HIS A 136 0.63 5.11 6.46
C HIS A 136 0.62 5.45 4.96
N ILE A 137 -0.42 5.04 4.23
CA ILE A 137 -0.51 5.25 2.78
C ILE A 137 -0.49 6.75 2.43
N VAL A 138 -1.29 7.57 3.12
CA VAL A 138 -1.35 9.01 2.85
C VAL A 138 -0.02 9.70 3.16
N CYS A 139 0.60 9.38 4.30
CA CYS A 139 1.91 9.95 4.65
C CYS A 139 3.02 9.50 3.69
N VAL A 140 3.04 8.22 3.29
CA VAL A 140 4.01 7.70 2.32
C VAL A 140 3.87 8.39 0.97
N ALA A 141 2.64 8.51 0.44
CA ALA A 141 2.40 9.23 -0.81
C ALA A 141 2.89 10.68 -0.74
N LYS A 142 2.66 11.35 0.39
CA LYS A 142 3.12 12.74 0.60
C LYS A 142 4.65 12.86 0.70
N ILE A 143 5.33 11.90 1.33
CA ILE A 143 6.80 11.91 1.44
C ILE A 143 7.45 11.62 0.09
N LEU A 144 6.87 10.71 -0.70
CA LEU A 144 7.39 10.35 -2.01
C LEU A 144 7.08 11.40 -3.09
N LYS A 145 6.15 12.32 -2.83
CA LYS A 145 5.77 13.39 -3.76
C LYS A 145 7.03 14.13 -4.26
N VAL A 146 7.16 14.19 -5.57
CA VAL A 146 8.24 14.89 -6.29
C VAL A 146 7.65 16.07 -7.06
N ASP A 147 8.39 17.17 -7.08
CA ASP A 147 7.95 18.42 -7.72
C ASP A 147 8.22 18.45 -9.24
N GLU A 148 9.08 17.57 -9.75
CA GLU A 148 9.46 17.51 -11.17
C GLU A 148 8.67 16.46 -11.95
N LEU A 149 8.04 16.86 -13.07
CA LEU A 149 7.32 15.94 -13.98
C LEU A 149 8.18 14.77 -14.47
N ARG A 150 9.48 14.98 -14.73
CA ARG A 150 10.38 13.90 -15.19
C ARG A 150 10.55 12.78 -14.15
N LYS A 151 10.32 13.07 -12.87
CA LYS A 151 10.40 12.11 -11.76
C LYS A 151 9.05 11.44 -11.47
N ILE A 152 7.97 11.82 -12.16
CA ILE A 152 6.62 11.27 -11.91
C ILE A 152 6.55 9.78 -12.25
N ILE A 153 7.25 9.33 -13.28
CA ILE A 153 7.31 7.90 -13.67
C ILE A 153 7.97 7.09 -12.55
N ASP A 154 9.09 7.57 -12.02
CA ASP A 154 9.77 6.91 -10.91
C ASP A 154 8.91 6.89 -9.64
N TYR A 155 8.24 8.00 -9.34
CA TYR A 155 7.30 8.10 -8.24
C TYR A 155 6.14 7.11 -8.36
N LEU A 156 5.45 7.10 -9.51
CA LEU A 156 4.30 6.23 -9.76
C LEU A 156 4.70 4.75 -9.67
N PHE A 157 5.83 4.39 -10.27
CA PHE A 157 6.35 3.04 -10.18
C PHE A 157 6.60 2.62 -8.71
N ILE A 158 7.28 3.47 -7.94
CA ILE A 158 7.58 3.18 -6.53
C ILE A 158 6.30 3.08 -5.70
N ILE A 159 5.40 4.07 -5.77
CA ILE A 159 4.18 4.07 -4.96
C ILE A 159 3.26 2.90 -5.31
N PHE A 160 3.22 2.47 -6.57
CA PHE A 160 2.46 1.30 -7.02
C PHE A 160 2.96 0.00 -6.37
N VAL A 161 4.27 -0.22 -6.39
CA VAL A 161 4.88 -1.37 -5.71
C VAL A 161 4.64 -1.30 -4.20
N VAL A 162 4.79 -0.12 -3.60
CA VAL A 162 4.57 0.09 -2.16
C VAL A 162 3.10 -0.20 -1.79
N ILE A 163 2.12 0.22 -2.59
CA ILE A 163 0.70 -0.05 -2.35
C ILE A 163 0.44 -1.55 -2.36
N ILE A 164 0.94 -2.29 -3.37
CA ILE A 164 0.73 -3.75 -3.45
C ILE A 164 1.27 -4.44 -2.20
N ILE A 165 2.50 -4.13 -1.81
CA ILE A 165 3.11 -4.73 -0.61
C ILE A 165 2.29 -4.37 0.65
N ASN A 166 1.85 -3.13 0.76
CA ASN A 166 1.04 -2.69 1.90
C ASN A 166 -0.35 -3.36 1.94
N ILE A 167 -0.98 -3.63 0.80
CA ILE A 167 -2.22 -4.41 0.75
C ILE A 167 -2.01 -5.82 1.32
N PHE A 168 -0.91 -6.50 0.95
CA PHE A 168 -0.60 -7.81 1.51
C PHE A 168 -0.26 -7.76 2.99
N PHE A 169 0.53 -6.76 3.42
CA PHE A 169 0.83 -6.56 4.83
C PHE A 169 -0.44 -6.31 5.65
N PHE A 170 -1.34 -5.47 5.14
CA PHE A 170 -2.62 -5.18 5.77
C PHE A 170 -3.51 -6.42 5.80
N SER A 171 -3.59 -7.16 4.71
CA SER A 171 -4.30 -8.44 4.63
C SER A 171 -3.79 -9.45 5.66
N PHE A 172 -2.46 -9.53 5.84
CA PHE A 172 -1.85 -10.38 6.86
C PHE A 172 -2.19 -9.91 8.28
N ASN A 173 -2.21 -8.60 8.53
CA ASN A 173 -2.68 -8.05 9.79
C ASN A 173 -4.13 -8.47 10.09
N LEU A 174 -5.04 -8.37 9.11
CA LEU A 174 -6.43 -8.80 9.28
C LEU A 174 -6.56 -10.31 9.51
N LYS A 175 -5.73 -11.13 8.85
CA LYS A 175 -5.63 -12.58 9.10
C LYS A 175 -5.28 -12.91 10.55
N LEU A 176 -4.40 -12.13 11.17
CA LEU A 176 -4.02 -12.34 12.58
C LEU A 176 -5.17 -12.03 13.54
N TYR A 177 -6.03 -11.08 13.19
CA TYR A 177 -7.19 -10.70 13.99
C TYR A 177 -8.38 -11.63 13.77
N HIS A 178 -8.54 -12.13 12.55
CA HIS A 178 -9.64 -13.00 12.16
C HIS A 178 -9.13 -14.14 11.28
N SER A 179 -9.13 -15.35 11.84
CA SER A 179 -8.55 -16.54 11.21
C SER A 179 -9.24 -16.96 9.90
N GLU A 180 -10.47 -16.53 9.63
CA GLU A 180 -11.17 -16.84 8.38
C GLU A 180 -10.82 -15.90 7.22
N PHE A 181 -10.25 -14.73 7.51
CA PHE A 181 -9.81 -13.80 6.46
C PHE A 181 -8.77 -14.50 5.55
N SER A 182 -8.83 -14.35 4.23
CA SER A 182 -7.92 -15.08 3.33
C SER A 182 -7.02 -14.15 2.51
N VAL A 183 -5.75 -14.05 2.92
CA VAL A 183 -4.71 -13.29 2.17
C VAL A 183 -4.50 -13.86 0.77
N VAL A 184 -4.57 -15.18 0.64
CA VAL A 184 -4.43 -15.87 -0.66
C VAL A 184 -5.58 -15.47 -1.58
N GLU A 185 -6.80 -15.34 -1.05
CA GLU A 185 -7.96 -14.95 -1.83
C GLU A 185 -7.90 -13.48 -2.25
N VAL A 186 -7.43 -12.57 -1.39
CA VAL A 186 -7.11 -11.18 -1.78
C VAL A 186 -6.18 -11.18 -3.00
N GLY A 187 -5.14 -12.02 -2.97
CA GLY A 187 -4.18 -12.09 -4.05
C GLY A 187 -4.75 -12.68 -5.35
N ARG A 188 -5.46 -13.80 -5.23
CA ARG A 188 -6.09 -14.49 -6.37
C ARG A 188 -7.11 -13.60 -7.07
N GLN A 189 -8.01 -12.99 -6.31
CA GLN A 189 -8.98 -12.05 -6.87
C GLN A 189 -8.35 -10.79 -7.41
N GLY A 190 -7.26 -10.35 -6.78
CA GLY A 190 -6.51 -9.18 -7.24
C GLY A 190 -5.94 -9.37 -8.64
N ILE A 191 -5.31 -10.51 -8.87
CA ILE A 191 -4.77 -10.87 -10.19
C ILE A 191 -5.90 -11.08 -11.20
N ASP A 192 -6.92 -11.89 -10.87
CA ASP A 192 -8.04 -12.19 -11.79
C ASP A 192 -8.81 -10.91 -12.19
N SER A 193 -9.18 -10.08 -11.22
CA SER A 193 -9.89 -8.82 -11.49
C SER A 193 -9.01 -7.82 -12.25
N GLY A 194 -7.72 -7.76 -11.93
CA GLY A 194 -6.78 -6.87 -12.60
C GLY A 194 -6.55 -7.24 -14.06
N LEU A 195 -6.41 -8.53 -14.36
CA LEU A 195 -6.26 -9.03 -15.73
C LEU A 195 -7.52 -8.80 -16.56
N LYS A 196 -8.71 -9.09 -16.01
CA LYS A 196 -9.99 -8.79 -16.68
C LYS A 196 -10.16 -7.30 -16.98
N LEU A 197 -9.75 -6.43 -16.05
CA LEU A 197 -9.78 -4.98 -16.28
C LEU A 197 -8.77 -4.57 -17.36
N ALA A 198 -7.57 -5.14 -17.36
CA ALA A 198 -6.57 -4.87 -18.40
C ALA A 198 -7.05 -5.32 -19.79
N GLU A 199 -7.66 -6.50 -19.88
CA GLU A 199 -8.28 -7.04 -21.10
C GLU A 199 -9.41 -6.13 -21.59
N ALA A 200 -10.31 -5.71 -20.71
CA ALA A 200 -11.40 -4.80 -21.06
C ALA A 200 -10.88 -3.46 -21.60
N VAL A 201 -9.88 -2.86 -20.95
CA VAL A 201 -9.26 -1.60 -21.41
C VAL A 201 -8.54 -1.80 -22.74
N PHE A 202 -7.83 -2.92 -22.92
CA PHE A 202 -7.16 -3.23 -24.18
C PHE A 202 -8.16 -3.38 -25.33
N ASN A 203 -9.21 -4.16 -25.12
CA ASN A 203 -10.26 -4.36 -26.13
C ASN A 203 -10.93 -3.03 -26.48
N GLN A 204 -11.24 -2.18 -25.49
CA GLN A 204 -11.83 -0.86 -25.73
C GLN A 204 -10.93 0.08 -26.55
N LEU A 205 -9.61 0.01 -26.38
CA LEU A 205 -8.66 0.92 -27.04
C LEU A 205 -8.19 0.44 -28.42
N PHE A 206 -8.13 -0.87 -28.64
CA PHE A 206 -7.45 -1.44 -29.81
C PHE A 206 -8.30 -2.38 -30.66
N VAL A 207 -9.45 -2.86 -30.17
CA VAL A 207 -10.34 -3.73 -30.93
C VAL A 207 -11.54 -2.90 -31.38
N PRO A 208 -11.62 -2.49 -32.66
CA PRO A 208 -12.75 -1.70 -33.15
C PRO A 208 -14.05 -2.50 -33.01
N GLU A 209 -15.12 -1.86 -32.53
CA GLU A 209 -16.46 -2.42 -32.59
C GLU A 209 -16.84 -2.58 -34.07
N VAL A 210 -16.78 -3.82 -34.58
CA VAL A 210 -17.34 -4.14 -35.89
C VAL A 210 -18.86 -4.04 -35.74
N LYS A 211 -19.43 -2.93 -36.18
CA LYS A 211 -20.87 -2.70 -36.27
C LYS A 211 -21.43 -3.26 -37.57
#